data_AF-A0A1T5HXE0-F1
#
_entry.id   AF-A0A1T5HXE0-F1
#
_cell.length_a   1.000
_cell.length_b   1.000
_cell.length_c   1.000
_cell.angle_alpha   90.00
_cell.angle_beta   90.00
_cell.angle_gamma   90.00
#
_symmetry.space_group_name_H-M   'P 1'
#
loop_
_entity.id
_entity.type
_entity.pdbx_description
1 polymer ?
#
loop_
_entity_poly.entity_id
_entity_poly.type
_entity_poly.pdbx_seq_one_letter_code
_entity_poly.pdbx_strand_id
1 'polypeptide(L)'
;MCNVCGCGDSRIEGHSHEQDSHEYAHEHHDHHHHEHSHQHNDQLAVEVPQSVVIHHHYHHQGDVHHHVHYTLPAGVMPQQHVDGHHHEHEKGHIHSHDHDHHHAHSHDHHHADHQPECLDSGDLHYGKGEAEVHVAGVSQRQLLTLEMDILGNNNQLAAHNREHFIENHQLVLNLVSSPGSGKTTLLTETLMTLKDQCACAVIEGDQQTSNDADRIRATAVPAIQVNTGKGCHLDAQMIHDAYHQLAINEPGFLFIENVGNLVCPASFDLGEASKVAILSVTEGEDKPLKYPNMFAAADLMIINKVDLLPYVDVNIDDCIANARKVNPTIQVIKLSAKTGEGMDAWFNWLNENRQQL
;
A
#
# COMPACT_ATOMS: atom_id res chain seq x y z
N MET A 1 -9.83 -11.94 13.19
CA MET A 1 -10.76 -10.89 12.72
C MET A 1 -9.93 -9.79 12.08
N CYS A 2 -10.35 -9.23 10.95
CA CYS A 2 -9.59 -8.19 10.24
C CYS A 2 -10.27 -6.82 10.48
N ASN A 3 -9.58 -5.90 11.15
CA ASN A 3 -10.15 -4.63 11.62
C ASN A 3 -10.13 -3.49 10.58
N VAL A 4 -9.79 -3.76 9.32
CA VAL A 4 -9.52 -2.72 8.31
C VAL A 4 -10.79 -2.17 7.64
N CYS A 5 -11.94 -2.83 7.78
CA CYS A 5 -13.23 -2.28 7.32
C CYS A 5 -14.36 -2.71 8.26
N GLY A 6 -14.92 -1.73 8.99
CA GLY A 6 -15.98 -1.92 9.99
C GLY A 6 -17.36 -2.20 9.41
N CYS A 7 -17.48 -3.25 8.60
CA CYS A 7 -18.78 -3.77 8.17
C CYS A 7 -19.33 -4.73 9.24
N GLY A 8 -20.35 -4.31 9.97
CA GLY A 8 -21.14 -5.19 10.84
C GLY A 8 -21.84 -6.30 10.04
N ASP A 9 -22.26 -7.36 10.73
CA ASP A 9 -22.85 -8.58 10.16
C ASP A 9 -24.09 -8.33 9.28
N SER A 10 -23.88 -8.12 7.97
CA SER A 10 -24.93 -8.25 6.97
C SER A 10 -25.15 -9.73 6.63
N ARG A 11 -25.86 -10.45 7.51
CA ARG A 11 -26.34 -11.81 7.21
C ARG A 11 -27.54 -11.76 6.28
N ILE A 12 -27.49 -12.53 5.20
CA ILE A 12 -28.63 -12.83 4.34
C ILE A 12 -29.52 -13.84 5.09
N GLU A 13 -30.83 -13.66 5.04
CA GLU A 13 -31.79 -14.49 5.76
C GLU A 13 -31.83 -15.94 5.24
N GLY A 14 -31.82 -16.92 6.15
CA GLY A 14 -32.04 -18.32 5.82
C GLY A 14 -31.64 -19.29 6.93
N HIS A 15 -32.60 -20.10 7.38
CA HIS A 15 -32.48 -21.26 8.27
C HIS A 15 -32.36 -21.00 9.78
N SER A 16 -33.45 -21.34 10.46
CA SER A 16 -33.61 -21.42 11.91
C SER A 16 -33.00 -22.71 12.48
N HIS A 17 -32.35 -22.62 13.64
CA HIS A 17 -32.20 -23.76 14.55
C HIS A 17 -32.57 -23.34 15.98
N GLU A 18 -33.03 -24.34 16.73
CA GLU A 18 -33.82 -24.17 17.94
C GLU A 18 -32.98 -23.88 19.19
N GLN A 19 -33.68 -23.49 20.25
CA GLN A 19 -33.14 -23.26 21.58
C GLN A 19 -32.60 -24.56 22.18
N ASP A 20 -31.57 -24.48 23.02
CA ASP A 20 -31.58 -25.23 24.27
C ASP A 20 -30.76 -24.53 25.35
N SER A 21 -31.25 -24.62 26.58
CA SER A 21 -30.78 -23.87 27.75
C SER A 21 -30.40 -24.81 28.88
N HIS A 22 -29.23 -24.60 29.51
CA HIS A 22 -28.90 -25.28 30.77
C HIS A 22 -28.23 -24.34 31.79
N GLU A 23 -28.80 -24.32 32.99
CA GLU A 23 -28.28 -23.69 34.22
C GLU A 23 -27.54 -24.72 35.11
N TYR A 24 -27.14 -24.28 36.32
CA TYR A 24 -26.53 -25.00 37.45
C TYR A 24 -24.99 -25.19 37.37
N ALA A 25 -24.21 -25.03 38.44
CA ALA A 25 -24.44 -24.41 39.76
C ALA A 25 -23.07 -24.04 40.41
N HIS A 26 -23.07 -23.19 41.45
CA HIS A 26 -21.87 -22.93 42.28
C HIS A 26 -21.75 -23.94 43.42
N GLU A 27 -20.53 -24.23 43.91
CA GLU A 27 -20.20 -24.31 45.35
C GLU A 27 -18.67 -24.26 45.65
N HIS A 28 -18.29 -23.34 46.55
CA HIS A 28 -17.18 -23.27 47.53
C HIS A 28 -15.67 -23.53 47.26
N HIS A 29 -14.85 -22.53 47.67
CA HIS A 29 -13.59 -22.56 48.47
C HIS A 29 -12.39 -23.46 48.02
N ASP A 30 -11.12 -23.02 47.94
CA ASP A 30 -10.35 -22.09 48.80
C ASP A 30 -9.11 -21.47 48.10
N HIS A 31 -8.51 -20.43 48.69
CA HIS A 31 -7.26 -19.79 48.24
C HIS A 31 -6.00 -20.34 48.92
N HIS A 32 -4.90 -20.53 48.18
CA HIS A 32 -3.54 -20.37 48.70
C HIS A 32 -2.58 -19.80 47.64
N HIS A 33 -2.01 -18.63 47.90
CA HIS A 33 -0.82 -18.12 47.23
C HIS A 33 0.43 -18.47 48.05
N HIS A 34 1.54 -18.77 47.37
CA HIS A 34 2.88 -18.78 47.95
C HIS A 34 3.77 -17.82 47.13
N GLU A 35 4.38 -16.86 47.81
CA GLU A 35 5.54 -16.12 47.28
C GLU A 35 6.80 -16.51 48.05
N HIS A 36 7.94 -16.51 47.36
CA HIS A 36 9.27 -16.63 47.94
C HIS A 36 10.14 -15.46 47.49
N SER A 37 10.93 -14.90 48.41
CA SER A 37 11.66 -13.65 48.21
C SER A 37 13.11 -13.83 47.71
N HIS A 38 13.40 -13.12 46.63
CA HIS A 38 14.65 -12.43 46.25
C HIS A 38 16.04 -13.04 46.53
N GLN A 39 16.85 -13.08 45.46
CA GLN A 39 18.27 -12.68 45.51
C GLN A 39 18.56 -11.62 44.43
N HIS A 40 19.37 -10.62 44.78
CA HIS A 40 19.93 -9.64 43.84
C HIS A 40 21.29 -10.10 43.33
N ASN A 41 21.61 -9.81 42.07
CA ASN A 41 23.01 -9.57 41.69
C ASN A 41 23.15 -8.58 40.51
N ASP A 42 23.93 -7.54 40.75
CA ASP A 42 24.70 -6.61 39.91
C ASP A 42 24.40 -6.37 38.40
N GLN A 43 24.15 -5.08 38.13
CA GLN A 43 24.81 -4.21 37.14
C GLN A 43 25.18 -4.78 35.74
N LEU A 44 24.39 -4.40 34.73
CA LEU A 44 24.90 -4.08 33.39
C LEU A 44 24.31 -2.75 32.90
N ALA A 45 25.04 -2.08 32.01
CA ALA A 45 24.85 -0.66 31.70
C ALA A 45 23.57 -0.35 30.90
N VAL A 46 23.05 0.86 31.08
CA VAL A 46 22.01 1.44 30.23
C VAL A 46 22.63 1.77 28.87
N GLU A 47 22.39 0.93 27.86
CA GLU A 47 22.67 1.31 26.47
C GLU A 47 21.64 2.34 26.00
N VAL A 48 22.15 3.50 25.58
CA VAL A 48 21.34 4.54 24.95
C VAL A 48 20.90 4.03 23.58
N PRO A 49 19.60 4.05 23.22
CA PRO A 49 19.15 3.60 21.91
C PRO A 49 19.78 4.48 20.82
N GLN A 50 20.57 3.87 19.94
CA GLN A 50 21.20 4.58 18.82
C GLN A 50 20.13 5.03 17.81
N SER A 51 20.30 6.25 17.32
CA SER A 51 19.39 6.86 16.35
C SER A 51 19.42 6.10 15.02
N VAL A 52 18.24 5.65 14.57
CA VAL A 52 18.06 5.22 13.17
C VAL A 52 17.89 6.48 12.33
N VAL A 53 18.82 6.73 11.41
CA VAL A 53 18.72 7.85 10.46
C VAL A 53 18.20 7.30 9.14
N ILE A 54 16.93 7.57 8.84
CA ILE A 54 16.31 7.27 7.55
C ILE A 54 16.54 8.49 6.65
N HIS A 55 17.28 8.33 5.56
CA HIS A 55 17.39 9.33 4.51
C HIS A 55 16.60 8.87 3.28
N HIS A 56 15.54 9.60 2.94
CA HIS A 56 14.87 9.45 1.65
C HIS A 56 15.66 10.20 0.58
N HIS A 57 16.32 9.45 -0.31
CA HIS A 57 17.07 10.00 -1.44
C HIS A 57 16.27 9.83 -2.74
N TYR A 58 15.58 10.89 -3.15
CA TYR A 58 14.93 10.96 -4.46
C TYR A 58 15.99 11.25 -5.53
N HIS A 59 16.31 10.26 -6.37
CA HIS A 59 17.19 10.43 -7.53
C HIS A 59 16.37 10.55 -8.84
N HIS A 60 16.91 11.31 -9.80
CA HIS A 60 16.21 11.80 -11.00
C HIS A 60 15.88 10.75 -12.09
N GLN A 61 15.61 9.49 -11.75
CA GLN A 61 15.32 8.42 -12.73
C GLN A 61 14.17 7.47 -12.34
N GLY A 62 13.25 7.89 -11.46
CA GLY A 62 12.07 7.09 -11.09
C GLY A 62 12.31 5.95 -10.09
N ASP A 63 13.55 5.47 -9.96
CA ASP A 63 13.92 4.44 -8.98
C ASP A 63 13.85 4.91 -7.52
N VAL A 64 13.01 4.26 -6.71
CA VAL A 64 12.94 4.45 -5.25
C VAL A 64 13.87 3.47 -4.54
N HIS A 65 15.17 3.75 -4.56
CA HIS A 65 16.17 2.94 -3.84
C HIS A 65 16.20 3.23 -2.34
N HIS A 66 15.59 2.34 -1.56
CA HIS A 66 15.75 2.28 -0.10
C HIS A 66 17.13 1.74 0.31
N HIS A 67 18.14 2.61 0.42
CA HIS A 67 19.45 2.23 0.96
C HIS A 67 19.46 2.27 2.50
N VAL A 68 19.26 1.10 3.12
CA VAL A 68 19.40 0.91 4.57
C VAL A 68 20.78 0.35 4.90
N HIS A 69 21.62 1.12 5.59
CA HIS A 69 22.89 0.64 6.13
C HIS A 69 22.68 -0.06 7.49
N TYR A 70 22.85 -1.38 7.52
CA TYR A 70 22.84 -2.15 8.77
C TYR A 70 24.17 -2.06 9.50
N THR A 71 24.12 -1.84 10.81
CA THR A 71 25.19 -2.24 11.73
C THR A 71 24.60 -3.21 12.74
N LEU A 72 24.89 -4.50 12.60
CA LEU A 72 24.37 -5.54 13.50
C LEU A 72 25.29 -5.70 14.72
N PRO A 73 24.76 -5.74 15.95
CA PRO A 73 25.50 -6.21 17.11
C PRO A 73 25.88 -7.69 16.95
N ALA A 74 27.07 -8.06 17.42
CA ALA A 74 27.59 -9.40 17.23
C ALA A 74 26.97 -10.42 18.22
N GLY A 75 26.09 -11.29 17.69
CA GLY A 75 25.94 -12.66 18.18
C GLY A 75 24.65 -13.04 18.91
N VAL A 76 23.71 -13.65 18.18
CA VAL A 76 22.84 -14.73 18.70
C VAL A 76 22.68 -15.79 17.60
N MET A 77 22.91 -17.06 17.94
CA MET A 77 22.54 -18.25 17.16
C MET A 77 21.54 -19.06 18.00
N PRO A 78 20.53 -19.74 17.40
CA PRO A 78 19.46 -20.37 18.16
C PRO A 78 19.82 -21.78 18.68
N GLN A 79 19.33 -22.14 19.87
CA GLN A 79 19.31 -23.52 20.39
C GLN A 79 17.91 -23.91 20.89
N GLN A 80 17.55 -25.19 20.70
CA GLN A 80 16.30 -25.82 21.14
C GLN A 80 16.51 -26.59 22.46
N HIS A 81 15.49 -26.73 23.31
CA HIS A 81 15.47 -27.74 24.39
C HIS A 81 14.04 -28.20 24.76
N VAL A 82 13.95 -29.35 25.47
CA VAL A 82 12.76 -30.21 25.74
C VAL A 82 12.80 -30.69 27.22
N ASP A 83 11.75 -31.41 27.67
CA ASP A 83 11.57 -32.13 28.98
C ASP A 83 11.12 -31.27 30.20
N GLY A 84 10.49 -31.77 31.29
CA GLY A 84 10.06 -33.10 31.77
C GLY A 84 9.47 -33.03 33.23
N HIS A 85 8.81 -34.06 33.78
CA HIS A 85 8.01 -34.01 35.06
C HIS A 85 8.61 -34.72 36.32
N HIS A 86 7.98 -34.52 37.52
CA HIS A 86 8.02 -35.26 38.85
C HIS A 86 8.80 -34.61 40.04
N HIS A 87 8.63 -34.89 41.37
CA HIS A 87 7.75 -35.78 42.21
C HIS A 87 7.65 -35.33 43.74
N GLU A 88 6.48 -35.50 44.40
CA GLU A 88 6.20 -35.85 45.85
C GLU A 88 6.45 -34.95 47.12
N HIS A 89 5.92 -35.41 48.29
CA HIS A 89 5.44 -34.65 49.50
C HIS A 89 6.23 -34.87 50.83
N GLU A 90 6.05 -34.00 51.85
CA GLU A 90 5.70 -34.42 53.26
C GLU A 90 5.19 -33.27 54.19
N LYS A 91 4.77 -33.59 55.45
CA LYS A 91 3.94 -32.75 56.35
C LYS A 91 4.69 -32.06 57.52
N GLY A 92 4.17 -30.90 57.98
CA GLY A 92 4.42 -30.35 59.34
C GLY A 92 3.72 -29.00 59.62
N HIS A 93 2.94 -28.90 60.71
CA HIS A 93 2.25 -27.65 61.13
C HIS A 93 3.01 -26.90 62.25
N ILE A 94 2.85 -25.56 62.35
CA ILE A 94 2.39 -24.82 63.57
C ILE A 94 2.34 -23.27 63.34
N HIS A 95 1.11 -22.72 63.50
CA HIS A 95 0.59 -21.38 63.89
C HIS A 95 1.25 -19.99 63.72
N SER A 96 0.34 -19.02 63.45
CA SER A 96 0.27 -17.57 63.81
C SER A 96 1.26 -16.58 63.17
N HIS A 97 0.84 -15.45 62.55
CA HIS A 97 -0.01 -14.36 63.11
C HIS A 97 -0.78 -13.55 62.03
N ASP A 98 -1.66 -12.64 62.48
CA ASP A 98 -2.28 -11.56 61.68
C ASP A 98 -1.27 -10.71 60.90
N HIS A 99 -1.65 -10.19 59.73
CA HIS A 99 -1.39 -8.79 59.32
C HIS A 99 -2.28 -8.36 58.13
N ASP A 100 -2.97 -7.22 58.30
CA ASP A 100 -3.63 -6.48 57.22
C ASP A 100 -2.61 -5.90 56.24
N HIS A 101 -2.73 -6.18 54.94
CA HIS A 101 -2.03 -5.40 53.90
C HIS A 101 -2.91 -5.20 52.64
N HIS A 102 -3.46 -4.00 52.51
CA HIS A 102 -3.92 -3.47 51.23
C HIS A 102 -2.72 -3.08 50.37
N HIS A 103 -2.48 -3.81 49.27
CA HIS A 103 -1.61 -3.35 48.19
C HIS A 103 -2.37 -3.28 46.87
N ALA A 104 -2.83 -2.07 46.54
CA ALA A 104 -3.26 -1.74 45.20
C ALA A 104 -2.02 -1.53 44.32
N HIS A 105 -1.64 -2.55 43.56
CA HIS A 105 -0.64 -2.40 42.50
C HIS A 105 -1.31 -1.76 41.28
N SER A 106 -1.13 -0.45 41.14
CA SER A 106 -1.39 0.24 39.87
C SER A 106 -0.33 -0.22 38.86
N HIS A 107 -0.67 -1.21 38.04
CA HIS A 107 0.06 -1.44 36.81
C HIS A 107 -0.21 -0.26 35.88
N ASP A 108 0.76 0.67 35.79
CA ASP A 108 0.82 1.65 34.72
C ASP A 108 1.07 0.90 33.41
N HIS A 109 -0.02 0.40 32.82
CA HIS A 109 -0.05 0.05 31.42
C HIS A 109 0.07 1.34 30.63
N HIS A 110 1.31 1.72 30.31
CA HIS A 110 1.61 2.64 29.21
C HIS A 110 1.19 1.98 27.88
N HIS A 111 -0.11 1.89 27.67
CA HIS A 111 -0.66 1.95 26.33
C HIS A 111 -0.22 3.28 25.76
N ALA A 112 0.66 3.22 24.75
CA ALA A 112 0.96 4.37 23.90
C ALA A 112 -0.28 4.64 23.05
N ASP A 113 -1.31 5.22 23.67
CA ASP A 113 -2.44 5.81 22.98
C ASP A 113 -1.90 6.96 22.13
N HIS A 114 -1.60 6.66 20.87
CA HIS A 114 -1.13 7.62 19.88
C HIS A 114 -2.28 8.58 19.52
N GLN A 115 -2.49 9.56 20.41
CA GLN A 115 -3.42 10.66 20.18
C GLN A 115 -2.99 11.46 18.94
N PRO A 116 -3.94 11.96 18.14
CA PRO A 116 -3.62 12.81 17.00
C PRO A 116 -2.92 14.09 17.45
N GLU A 117 -2.05 14.62 16.59
CA GLU A 117 -1.53 15.96 16.78
C GLU A 117 -2.64 16.97 16.48
N CYS A 118 -2.96 17.83 17.45
CA CYS A 118 -3.87 18.95 17.26
C CYS A 118 -3.08 20.14 16.69
N LEU A 119 -3.42 20.57 15.48
CA LEU A 119 -2.86 21.78 14.86
C LEU A 119 -3.44 23.05 15.51
N ASP A 120 -2.75 24.18 15.40
CA ASP A 120 -3.20 25.49 15.92
C ASP A 120 -4.56 25.95 15.33
N SER A 121 -4.97 25.40 14.18
CA SER A 121 -6.27 25.58 13.55
C SER A 121 -7.41 24.82 14.23
N GLY A 122 -7.11 23.86 15.11
CA GLY A 122 -8.04 22.91 15.70
C GLY A 122 -8.20 21.60 14.90
N ASP A 123 -7.47 21.44 13.79
CA ASP A 123 -7.50 20.22 12.98
C ASP A 123 -6.70 19.07 13.63
N LEU A 124 -7.14 17.82 13.40
CA LEU A 124 -6.49 16.62 13.91
C LEU A 124 -5.62 15.96 12.83
N HIS A 125 -4.35 15.67 13.15
CA HIS A 125 -3.42 15.02 12.23
C HIS A 125 -2.94 13.67 12.74
N TYR A 126 -3.21 12.61 11.97
CA TYR A 126 -2.83 11.22 12.30
C TYR A 126 -1.61 10.71 11.52
N GLY A 127 -1.20 11.39 10.44
CA GLY A 127 -0.11 10.96 9.56
C GLY A 127 1.24 11.66 9.77
N LYS A 128 1.55 12.05 11.02
CA LYS A 128 2.84 12.70 11.38
C LYS A 128 3.78 11.81 12.19
N GLY A 129 3.38 10.58 12.49
CA GLY A 129 4.26 9.57 13.08
C GLY A 129 5.24 9.00 12.05
N GLU A 130 6.22 8.24 12.51
CA GLU A 130 7.29 7.67 11.67
C GLU A 130 6.77 6.80 10.51
N ALA A 131 5.59 6.19 10.64
CA ALA A 131 4.96 5.37 9.60
C ALA A 131 4.00 6.17 8.69
N GLU A 132 3.83 7.48 8.92
CA GLU A 132 2.88 8.40 8.24
C GLU A 132 1.40 7.94 8.19
N VAL A 133 1.07 6.83 8.85
CA VAL A 133 -0.26 6.22 8.94
C VAL A 133 -0.54 5.75 10.37
N HIS A 134 -1.81 5.79 10.78
CA HIS A 134 -2.25 5.33 12.09
C HIS A 134 -3.22 4.15 11.95
N VAL A 135 -2.90 3.02 12.60
CA VAL A 135 -3.78 1.85 12.70
C VAL A 135 -4.00 1.54 14.18
N ALA A 136 -5.27 1.54 14.59
CA ALA A 136 -5.64 1.32 15.99
C ALA A 136 -5.13 -0.03 16.51
N GLY A 137 -4.36 0.00 17.60
CA GLY A 137 -3.77 -1.20 18.23
C GLY A 137 -2.47 -1.70 17.59
N VAL A 138 -1.85 -0.97 16.64
CA VAL A 138 -0.56 -1.32 16.04
C VAL A 138 0.43 -0.15 16.23
N SER A 139 1.65 -0.44 16.68
CA SER A 139 2.68 0.59 16.85
C SER A 139 3.29 1.04 15.52
N GLN A 140 3.77 2.28 15.46
CA GLN A 140 4.44 2.85 14.27
C GLN A 140 5.60 1.96 13.77
N ARG A 141 6.43 1.44 14.68
CA ARG A 141 7.54 0.54 14.34
C ARG A 141 7.08 -0.77 13.72
N GLN A 142 5.96 -1.35 14.20
CA GLN A 142 5.40 -2.57 13.61
C GLN A 142 4.82 -2.30 12.21
N LEU A 143 4.17 -1.16 12.01
CA LEU A 143 3.67 -0.75 10.69
C LEU A 143 4.83 -0.60 9.69
N LEU A 144 5.89 0.13 10.06
CA LEU A 144 7.10 0.28 9.25
C LEU A 144 7.75 -1.07 8.89
N THR A 145 7.89 -1.99 9.86
CA THR A 145 8.47 -3.31 9.57
C THR A 145 7.63 -4.09 8.56
N LEU A 146 6.30 -4.11 8.73
CA LEU A 146 5.39 -4.79 7.81
C LEU A 146 5.41 -4.15 6.42
N GLU A 147 5.45 -2.83 6.33
CA GLU A 147 5.55 -2.10 5.06
C GLU A 147 6.88 -2.39 4.35
N MET A 148 8.00 -2.34 5.06
CA MET A 148 9.33 -2.67 4.52
C MET A 148 9.40 -4.11 3.98
N ASP A 149 8.84 -5.08 4.69
CA ASP A 149 8.82 -6.49 4.25
C ASP A 149 7.97 -6.67 2.97
N ILE A 150 6.78 -6.05 2.92
CA ILE A 150 5.85 -6.13 1.78
C ILE A 150 6.44 -5.43 0.55
N LEU A 151 6.86 -4.17 0.68
CA LEU A 151 7.40 -3.39 -0.43
C LEU A 151 8.77 -3.92 -0.88
N GLY A 152 9.59 -4.41 0.06
CA GLY A 152 10.87 -5.04 -0.26
C GLY A 152 10.74 -6.28 -1.14
N ASN A 153 9.75 -7.15 -0.84
CA ASN A 153 9.46 -8.31 -1.68
C ASN A 153 8.87 -7.90 -3.04
N ASN A 154 7.93 -6.94 -3.06
CA ASN A 154 7.37 -6.41 -4.30
C ASN A 154 8.46 -5.87 -5.24
N ASN A 155 9.40 -5.08 -4.72
CA ASN A 155 10.43 -4.42 -5.53
C ASN A 155 11.43 -5.42 -6.15
N GLN A 156 11.70 -6.56 -5.50
CA GLN A 156 12.52 -7.62 -6.10
C GLN A 156 11.83 -8.22 -7.34
N LEU A 157 10.50 -8.42 -7.27
CA LEU A 157 9.73 -8.96 -8.37
C LEU A 157 9.46 -7.92 -9.47
N ALA A 158 9.30 -6.65 -9.10
CA ALA A 158 9.20 -5.54 -10.05
C ALA A 158 10.49 -5.37 -10.87
N ALA A 159 11.66 -5.49 -10.23
CA ALA A 159 12.94 -5.52 -10.93
C ALA A 159 13.01 -6.70 -11.92
N HIS A 160 12.56 -7.89 -11.53
CA HIS A 160 12.53 -9.04 -12.44
C HIS A 160 11.55 -8.86 -13.62
N ASN A 161 10.36 -8.29 -13.38
CA ASN A 161 9.43 -7.93 -14.46
C ASN A 161 10.09 -6.95 -15.45
N ARG A 162 10.79 -5.93 -14.94
CA ARG A 162 11.53 -4.94 -15.74
C ARG A 162 12.61 -5.58 -16.61
N GLU A 163 13.31 -6.61 -16.13
CA GLU A 163 14.25 -7.41 -16.94
C GLU A 163 13.53 -8.01 -18.17
N HIS A 164 12.42 -8.73 -17.98
CA HIS A 164 11.63 -9.29 -19.08
C HIS A 164 11.13 -8.22 -20.07
N PHE A 165 10.68 -7.08 -19.58
CA PHE A 165 10.16 -6.01 -20.41
C PHE A 165 11.24 -5.38 -21.30
N ILE A 166 12.44 -5.17 -20.76
CA ILE A 166 13.61 -4.66 -21.49
C ILE A 166 14.09 -5.72 -22.50
N GLU A 167 14.20 -6.99 -22.11
CA GLU A 167 14.60 -8.08 -23.01
C GLU A 167 13.66 -8.25 -24.21
N ASN A 168 12.36 -7.97 -24.04
CA ASN A 168 11.36 -8.02 -25.11
C ASN A 168 11.18 -6.67 -25.85
N HIS A 169 11.95 -5.63 -25.52
CA HIS A 169 11.86 -4.28 -26.08
C HIS A 169 10.44 -3.69 -26.02
N GLN A 170 9.82 -3.72 -24.84
CA GLN A 170 8.45 -3.24 -24.60
C GLN A 170 8.46 -1.98 -23.74
N LEU A 171 7.82 -0.90 -24.21
CA LEU A 171 7.54 0.25 -23.35
C LEU A 171 6.34 -0.09 -22.46
N VAL A 172 6.61 -0.27 -21.17
CA VAL A 172 5.61 -0.60 -20.16
C VAL A 172 5.22 0.64 -19.39
N LEU A 173 3.91 0.95 -19.37
CA LEU A 173 3.37 2.18 -18.79
C LEU A 173 2.25 1.88 -17.81
N ASN A 174 2.38 2.37 -16.58
CA ASN A 174 1.38 2.20 -15.53
C ASN A 174 0.45 3.41 -15.47
N LEU A 175 -0.78 3.24 -15.95
CA LEU A 175 -1.82 4.27 -15.99
C LEU A 175 -2.56 4.30 -14.64
N VAL A 176 -2.32 5.35 -13.86
CA VAL A 176 -2.83 5.53 -12.49
C VAL A 176 -3.74 6.77 -12.42
N SER A 177 -4.85 6.69 -11.68
CA SER A 177 -5.86 7.77 -11.65
C SER A 177 -6.85 7.63 -10.51
N SER A 178 -7.68 8.65 -10.26
CA SER A 178 -8.94 8.44 -9.53
C SER A 178 -9.94 7.58 -10.34
N PRO A 179 -10.99 7.00 -9.72
CA PRO A 179 -12.09 6.42 -10.46
C PRO A 179 -12.72 7.44 -11.42
N GLY A 180 -12.98 7.03 -12.66
CA GLY A 180 -13.66 7.88 -13.65
C GLY A 180 -12.82 9.01 -14.27
N SER A 181 -11.51 9.12 -14.01
CA SER A 181 -10.63 10.10 -14.68
C SER A 181 -10.49 9.87 -16.20
N GLY A 182 -10.87 8.68 -16.67
CA GLY A 182 -11.00 8.35 -18.10
C GLY A 182 -9.86 7.50 -18.69
N LYS A 183 -9.12 6.76 -17.86
CA LYS A 183 -8.01 5.87 -18.27
C LYS A 183 -8.38 4.97 -19.45
N THR A 184 -9.40 4.12 -19.29
CA THR A 184 -9.83 3.18 -20.32
C THR A 184 -10.21 3.86 -21.63
N THR A 185 -10.78 5.07 -21.58
CA THR A 185 -11.11 5.82 -22.81
C THR A 185 -9.85 6.34 -23.49
N LEU A 186 -8.92 6.93 -22.73
CA LEU A 186 -7.61 7.31 -23.24
C LEU A 186 -6.87 6.10 -23.85
N LEU A 187 -6.92 4.96 -23.16
CA LEU A 187 -6.30 3.72 -23.60
C LEU A 187 -6.96 3.16 -24.86
N THR A 188 -8.29 3.06 -24.94
CA THR A 188 -8.97 2.54 -26.15
C THR A 188 -8.67 3.39 -27.39
N GLU A 189 -8.67 4.73 -27.28
CA GLU A 189 -8.32 5.61 -28.40
C GLU A 189 -6.83 5.50 -28.78
N THR A 190 -5.95 5.30 -27.78
CA THR A 190 -4.52 5.05 -27.99
C THR A 190 -4.29 3.75 -28.75
N LEU A 191 -4.93 2.66 -28.32
CA LEU A 191 -4.82 1.35 -28.96
C LEU A 191 -5.38 1.34 -30.38
N MET A 192 -6.52 2.02 -30.61
CA MET A 192 -7.09 2.18 -31.95
C MET A 192 -6.16 2.93 -32.92
N THR A 193 -5.24 3.74 -32.40
CA THR A 193 -4.23 4.46 -33.20
C THR A 193 -2.95 3.62 -33.40
N LEU A 194 -2.50 2.88 -32.38
CA LEU A 194 -1.18 2.24 -32.36
C LEU A 194 -1.14 0.76 -32.80
N LYS A 195 -2.25 0.02 -32.70
CA LYS A 195 -2.28 -1.45 -32.91
C LYS A 195 -1.80 -1.91 -34.29
N ASP A 196 -1.97 -1.07 -35.32
CA ASP A 196 -1.54 -1.37 -36.69
C ASP A 196 -0.08 -0.93 -36.96
N GLN A 197 0.58 -0.30 -35.98
CA GLN A 197 1.95 0.23 -36.05
C GLN A 197 2.95 -0.63 -35.27
N CYS A 198 2.51 -1.30 -34.21
CA CYS A 198 3.33 -2.21 -33.39
C CYS A 198 2.45 -3.09 -32.49
N ALA A 199 3.05 -4.16 -31.96
CA ALA A 199 2.44 -4.97 -30.92
C ALA A 199 1.98 -4.10 -29.74
N CYS A 200 0.74 -4.31 -29.31
CA CYS A 200 0.15 -3.65 -28.15
C CYS A 200 -0.53 -4.72 -27.30
N ALA A 201 -0.53 -4.53 -25.98
CA ALA A 201 -1.32 -5.33 -25.06
C ALA A 201 -1.68 -4.57 -23.79
N VAL A 202 -2.61 -5.12 -23.01
CA VAL A 202 -3.04 -4.52 -21.74
C VAL A 202 -3.12 -5.55 -20.62
N ILE A 203 -2.65 -5.16 -19.44
CA ILE A 203 -3.06 -5.75 -18.16
C ILE A 203 -4.01 -4.74 -17.50
N GLU A 204 -5.27 -5.11 -17.36
CA GLU A 204 -6.32 -4.26 -16.78
C GLU A 204 -6.58 -4.73 -15.34
N GLY A 205 -6.60 -3.80 -14.39
CA GLY A 205 -6.80 -4.08 -12.98
C GLY A 205 -7.94 -3.28 -12.37
N ASP A 206 -8.98 -3.97 -11.93
CA ASP A 206 -10.07 -3.41 -11.13
C ASP A 206 -10.33 -4.28 -9.88
N GLN A 207 -11.20 -3.84 -8.99
CA GLN A 207 -11.65 -4.64 -7.85
C GLN A 207 -12.56 -5.79 -8.29
N GLN A 208 -13.45 -5.52 -9.26
CA GLN A 208 -14.52 -6.43 -9.70
C GLN A 208 -14.85 -6.21 -11.19
N THR A 209 -15.56 -7.18 -11.77
CA THR A 209 -16.06 -7.18 -13.16
C THR A 209 -14.98 -7.41 -14.24
N SER A 210 -15.38 -7.28 -15.51
CA SER A 210 -14.49 -7.35 -16.68
C SER A 210 -14.72 -6.20 -17.67
N ASN A 211 -15.51 -5.19 -17.29
CA ASN A 211 -16.12 -4.23 -18.20
C ASN A 211 -15.08 -3.46 -19.02
N ASP A 212 -14.02 -3.00 -18.36
CA ASP A 212 -12.99 -2.19 -19.01
C ASP A 212 -12.05 -3.06 -19.83
N ALA A 213 -11.68 -4.26 -19.36
CA ALA A 213 -10.97 -5.24 -20.18
C ALA A 213 -11.78 -5.72 -21.41
N ASP A 214 -13.10 -5.81 -21.33
CA ASP A 214 -13.98 -6.13 -22.47
C ASP A 214 -14.04 -4.98 -23.49
N ARG A 215 -14.09 -3.73 -23.03
CA ARG A 215 -13.97 -2.53 -23.87
C ARG A 215 -12.61 -2.48 -24.58
N ILE A 216 -11.53 -2.83 -23.88
CA ILE A 216 -10.18 -2.91 -24.44
C ILE A 216 -10.10 -4.04 -25.49
N ARG A 217 -10.59 -5.26 -25.18
CA ARG A 217 -10.64 -6.38 -26.13
C ARG A 217 -11.44 -6.05 -27.40
N ALA A 218 -12.45 -5.19 -27.32
CA ALA A 218 -13.20 -4.72 -28.49
C ALA A 218 -12.36 -3.90 -29.49
N THR A 219 -11.18 -3.38 -29.10
CA THR A 219 -10.21 -2.79 -30.03
C THR A 219 -9.44 -3.82 -30.88
N ALA A 220 -9.61 -5.11 -30.59
CA ALA A 220 -8.84 -6.27 -31.05
C ALA A 220 -7.42 -6.40 -30.48
N VAL A 221 -7.07 -5.62 -29.46
CA VAL A 221 -5.83 -5.76 -28.69
C VAL A 221 -5.99 -6.81 -27.58
N PRO A 222 -5.01 -7.72 -27.36
CA PRO A 222 -5.06 -8.68 -26.26
C PRO A 222 -5.02 -7.98 -24.90
N ALA A 223 -5.93 -8.36 -24.01
CA ALA A 223 -5.99 -7.83 -22.65
C ALA A 223 -6.39 -8.88 -21.62
N ILE A 224 -5.63 -8.95 -20.52
CA ILE A 224 -5.91 -9.77 -19.34
C ILE A 224 -6.59 -8.91 -18.27
N GLN A 225 -7.65 -9.43 -17.69
CA GLN A 225 -8.31 -8.87 -16.50
C GLN A 225 -7.65 -9.43 -15.24
N VAL A 226 -7.18 -8.55 -14.38
CA VAL A 226 -6.80 -8.85 -13.00
C VAL A 226 -7.92 -8.34 -12.10
N ASN A 227 -8.61 -9.24 -11.40
CA ASN A 227 -9.60 -8.89 -10.40
C ASN A 227 -8.94 -8.90 -9.02
N THR A 228 -8.65 -7.70 -8.49
CA THR A 228 -7.95 -7.53 -7.20
C THR A 228 -8.83 -7.82 -5.97
N GLY A 229 -10.14 -8.01 -6.18
CA GLY A 229 -11.08 -8.43 -5.14
C GLY A 229 -11.42 -7.30 -4.17
N LYS A 230 -10.60 -7.17 -3.12
CA LYS A 230 -10.62 -6.05 -2.16
C LYS A 230 -9.33 -5.21 -2.21
N GLY A 231 -8.38 -5.56 -3.07
CA GLY A 231 -7.16 -4.80 -3.30
C GLY A 231 -7.47 -3.39 -3.80
N CYS A 232 -6.54 -2.46 -3.58
CA CYS A 232 -6.68 -1.05 -3.96
C CYS A 232 -5.62 -0.60 -4.97
N HIS A 233 -4.85 -1.56 -5.49
CA HIS A 233 -3.72 -1.44 -6.42
C HIS A 233 -3.45 -2.81 -7.06
N LEU A 234 -2.71 -2.82 -8.16
CA LEU A 234 -1.96 -3.99 -8.65
C LEU A 234 -0.59 -4.05 -7.98
N ASP A 235 -0.04 -5.26 -7.79
CA ASP A 235 1.33 -5.51 -7.33
C ASP A 235 2.18 -6.20 -8.42
N ALA A 236 3.48 -6.32 -8.19
CA ALA A 236 4.40 -6.91 -9.17
C ALA A 236 4.12 -8.40 -9.48
N GLN A 237 3.53 -9.17 -8.55
CA GLN A 237 3.18 -10.58 -8.80
C GLN A 237 1.97 -10.70 -9.72
N MET A 238 0.96 -9.86 -9.50
CA MET A 238 -0.21 -9.77 -10.39
C MET A 238 0.21 -9.43 -11.83
N ILE A 239 1.18 -8.54 -11.99
CA ILE A 239 1.73 -8.19 -13.31
C ILE A 239 2.57 -9.32 -13.89
N HIS A 240 3.41 -9.98 -13.10
CA HIS A 240 4.23 -11.13 -13.51
C HIS A 240 3.36 -12.25 -14.11
N ASP A 241 2.34 -12.66 -13.35
CA ASP A 241 1.43 -13.75 -13.73
C ASP A 241 0.62 -13.39 -15.00
N ALA A 242 0.09 -12.17 -15.06
CA ALA A 242 -0.68 -11.69 -16.20
C ALA A 242 0.19 -11.50 -17.47
N TYR A 243 1.44 -11.08 -17.32
CA TYR A 243 2.40 -10.94 -18.42
C TYR A 243 2.75 -12.29 -19.05
N HIS A 244 3.09 -13.28 -18.23
CA HIS A 244 3.37 -14.62 -18.73
C HIS A 244 2.13 -15.32 -19.30
N GLN A 245 0.92 -14.97 -18.84
CA GLN A 245 -0.33 -15.43 -19.46
C GLN A 245 -0.63 -14.76 -20.81
N LEU A 246 -0.26 -13.48 -21.00
CA LEU A 246 -0.35 -12.79 -22.28
C LEU A 246 0.60 -13.37 -23.35
N ALA A 247 1.77 -13.87 -22.93
CA ALA A 247 2.77 -14.54 -23.77
C ALA A 247 3.24 -13.72 -24.99
N ILE A 248 3.40 -12.40 -24.81
CA ILE A 248 3.83 -11.47 -25.87
C ILE A 248 5.35 -11.41 -25.93
N ASN A 249 5.93 -11.88 -27.03
CA ASN A 249 7.37 -11.89 -27.27
C ASN A 249 7.76 -10.93 -28.42
N GLU A 250 6.99 -9.86 -28.63
CA GLU A 250 7.18 -8.88 -29.70
C GLU A 250 7.45 -7.47 -29.12
N PRO A 251 8.35 -6.67 -29.73
CA PRO A 251 8.60 -5.29 -29.36
C PRO A 251 7.39 -4.38 -29.58
N GLY A 252 7.07 -3.52 -28.61
CA GLY A 252 5.82 -2.76 -28.65
C GLY A 252 5.50 -2.00 -27.37
N PHE A 253 4.21 -1.94 -27.04
CA PHE A 253 3.69 -1.32 -25.81
C PHE A 253 2.93 -2.35 -24.96
N LEU A 254 3.18 -2.31 -23.65
CA LEU A 254 2.33 -2.95 -22.64
C LEU A 254 1.76 -1.86 -21.74
N PHE A 255 0.45 -1.67 -21.78
CA PHE A 255 -0.22 -0.75 -20.87
C PHE A 255 -0.72 -1.52 -19.66
N ILE A 256 -0.46 -1.00 -18.47
CA ILE A 256 -1.05 -1.48 -17.22
C ILE A 256 -2.11 -0.44 -16.84
N GLU A 257 -3.39 -0.78 -16.95
CA GLU A 257 -4.47 0.08 -16.42
C GLU A 257 -4.70 -0.31 -14.97
N ASN A 258 -4.22 0.53 -14.03
CA ASN A 258 -4.27 0.22 -12.60
C ASN A 258 -5.65 0.54 -12.00
N VAL A 259 -5.93 0.00 -10.81
CA VAL A 259 -7.14 0.28 -10.04
C VAL A 259 -7.32 1.80 -9.88
N GLY A 260 -8.57 2.27 -9.92
CA GLY A 260 -8.91 3.69 -9.73
C GLY A 260 -8.57 4.19 -8.32
N ASN A 261 -7.32 4.54 -8.07
CA ASN A 261 -6.82 5.02 -6.80
C ASN A 261 -5.56 5.90 -6.97
N LEU A 262 -5.49 7.03 -6.25
CA LEU A 262 -4.32 7.92 -6.18
C LEU A 262 -3.49 7.74 -4.89
N VAL A 263 -3.82 6.76 -4.04
CA VAL A 263 -3.09 6.46 -2.79
C VAL A 263 -2.27 5.19 -2.95
N CYS A 264 -2.90 4.00 -2.94
CA CYS A 264 -2.18 2.74 -2.86
C CYS A 264 -1.16 2.51 -4.01
N PRO A 265 -1.48 2.78 -5.31
CA PRO A 265 -0.56 2.45 -6.40
C PRO A 265 0.70 3.32 -6.47
N ALA A 266 0.83 4.34 -5.60
CA ALA A 266 2.01 5.19 -5.54
C ALA A 266 3.24 4.44 -4.98
N SER A 267 3.04 3.56 -4.00
CA SER A 267 4.12 2.85 -3.29
C SER A 267 4.57 1.55 -3.96
N PHE A 268 3.85 1.07 -4.97
CA PHE A 268 4.10 -0.23 -5.60
C PHE A 268 4.73 -0.04 -6.99
N ASP A 269 6.02 -0.37 -7.12
CA ASP A 269 6.67 -0.62 -8.42
C ASP A 269 6.14 -1.93 -9.03
N LEU A 270 5.86 -1.96 -10.32
CA LEU A 270 5.41 -3.15 -11.04
C LEU A 270 6.45 -3.65 -12.06
N GLY A 271 7.53 -2.88 -12.25
CA GLY A 271 8.53 -3.06 -13.30
C GLY A 271 8.36 -2.10 -14.48
N GLU A 272 7.37 -1.19 -14.44
CA GLU A 272 7.11 -0.24 -15.52
C GLU A 272 8.31 0.68 -15.80
N ALA A 273 8.33 1.24 -17.03
CA ALA A 273 9.28 2.26 -17.43
C ALA A 273 8.83 3.67 -16.99
N SER A 274 7.52 3.91 -16.86
CA SER A 274 6.99 5.16 -16.31
C SER A 274 5.59 4.99 -15.71
N LYS A 275 5.34 5.72 -14.60
CA LYS A 275 3.98 5.94 -14.07
C LYS A 275 3.36 7.17 -14.74
N VAL A 276 2.15 7.02 -15.27
CA VAL A 276 1.40 8.09 -15.94
C VAL A 276 0.15 8.42 -15.11
N ALA A 277 0.19 9.55 -14.42
CA ALA A 277 -0.91 10.02 -13.57
C ALA A 277 -1.97 10.75 -14.40
N ILE A 278 -3.16 10.17 -14.53
CA ILE A 278 -4.27 10.73 -15.29
C ILE A 278 -5.25 11.42 -14.33
N LEU A 279 -5.36 12.74 -14.48
CA LEU A 279 -6.21 13.62 -13.69
C LEU A 279 -7.29 14.24 -14.59
N SER A 280 -8.56 14.15 -14.23
CA SER A 280 -9.65 14.82 -14.95
C SER A 280 -9.85 16.25 -14.46
N VAL A 281 -10.14 17.19 -15.36
CA VAL A 281 -10.48 18.60 -14.99
C VAL A 281 -11.65 18.72 -14.01
N THR A 282 -12.49 17.68 -13.91
CA THR A 282 -13.61 17.57 -12.96
C THR A 282 -13.20 17.28 -11.51
N GLU A 283 -11.91 17.09 -11.22
CA GLU A 283 -11.42 16.65 -9.90
C GLU A 283 -10.83 17.77 -9.03
N GLY A 284 -10.61 18.96 -9.61
CA GLY A 284 -10.04 20.14 -8.95
C GLY A 284 -8.50 20.19 -8.93
N GLU A 285 -7.96 21.41 -8.97
CA GLU A 285 -6.55 21.77 -9.11
C GLU A 285 -5.67 21.44 -7.90
N ASP A 286 -6.26 21.20 -6.74
CA ASP A 286 -5.56 20.80 -5.51
C ASP A 286 -5.09 19.33 -5.51
N LYS A 287 -5.56 18.51 -6.46
CA LYS A 287 -5.31 17.05 -6.44
C LYS A 287 -3.84 16.67 -6.28
N PRO A 288 -2.85 17.36 -6.91
CA PRO A 288 -1.45 17.04 -6.68
C PRO A 288 -0.97 17.24 -5.25
N LEU A 289 -1.45 18.27 -4.54
CA LEU A 289 -1.11 18.52 -3.13
C LEU A 289 -1.84 17.57 -2.16
N LYS A 290 -2.99 17.02 -2.58
CA LYS A 290 -3.79 16.08 -1.79
C LYS A 290 -3.32 14.63 -1.91
N TYR A 291 -2.55 14.29 -2.95
CA TYR A 291 -2.01 12.95 -3.21
C TYR A 291 -0.51 13.01 -3.56
N PRO A 292 0.34 13.66 -2.74
CA PRO A 292 1.70 14.03 -3.15
C PRO A 292 2.54 12.82 -3.59
N ASN A 293 2.45 11.69 -2.90
CA ASN A 293 3.25 10.49 -3.21
C ASN A 293 2.99 9.97 -4.65
N MET A 294 1.75 10.08 -5.14
CA MET A 294 1.41 9.68 -6.51
C MET A 294 2.01 10.60 -7.57
N PHE A 295 1.94 11.92 -7.37
CA PHE A 295 2.51 12.89 -8.31
C PHE A 295 4.04 13.01 -8.19
N ALA A 296 4.62 12.64 -7.04
CA ALA A 296 6.05 12.45 -6.84
C ALA A 296 6.59 11.24 -7.63
N ALA A 297 5.83 10.14 -7.66
CA ALA A 297 6.20 8.90 -8.35
C ALA A 297 5.89 8.89 -9.86
N ALA A 298 5.16 9.87 -10.40
CA ALA A 298 4.77 9.93 -11.80
C ALA A 298 5.69 10.82 -12.65
N ASP A 299 6.17 10.29 -13.79
CA ASP A 299 6.99 11.04 -14.75
C ASP A 299 6.16 12.00 -15.61
N LEU A 300 4.90 11.62 -15.86
CA LEU A 300 3.94 12.34 -16.68
C LEU A 300 2.60 12.48 -15.96
N MET A 301 2.08 13.71 -15.92
CA MET A 301 0.68 14.00 -15.59
C MET A 301 -0.11 14.28 -16.88
N ILE A 302 -1.19 13.55 -17.10
CA ILE A 302 -2.17 13.83 -18.15
C ILE A 302 -3.38 14.52 -17.52
N ILE A 303 -3.66 15.75 -17.94
CA ILE A 303 -4.88 16.48 -17.61
C ILE A 303 -5.92 16.18 -18.69
N ASN A 304 -6.86 15.28 -18.39
CA ASN A 304 -7.87 14.74 -19.29
C ASN A 304 -9.22 15.48 -19.20
N LYS A 305 -10.04 15.32 -20.23
CA LYS A 305 -11.38 15.90 -20.41
C LYS A 305 -11.40 17.43 -20.49
N VAL A 306 -10.39 18.03 -21.13
CA VAL A 306 -10.37 19.50 -21.33
C VAL A 306 -11.58 20.03 -22.13
N ASP A 307 -12.31 19.17 -22.85
CA ASP A 307 -13.61 19.50 -23.46
C ASP A 307 -14.69 19.92 -22.44
N LEU A 308 -14.47 19.65 -21.15
CA LEU A 308 -15.37 20.04 -20.06
C LEU A 308 -15.03 21.40 -19.43
N LEU A 309 -13.92 22.05 -19.77
CA LEU A 309 -13.52 23.35 -19.23
C LEU A 309 -14.61 24.45 -19.29
N PRO A 310 -15.49 24.54 -20.31
CA PRO A 310 -16.60 25.50 -20.32
C PRO A 310 -17.68 25.26 -19.24
N TYR A 311 -17.63 24.15 -18.50
CA TYR A 311 -18.66 23.70 -17.56
C TYR A 311 -18.15 23.46 -16.14
N VAL A 312 -16.84 23.62 -15.88
CA VAL A 312 -16.22 23.46 -14.56
C VAL A 312 -15.35 24.67 -14.22
N ASP A 313 -15.38 25.08 -12.96
CA ASP A 313 -14.51 26.14 -12.43
C ASP A 313 -13.24 25.47 -11.88
N VAL A 314 -12.18 25.46 -12.68
CA VAL A 314 -10.90 24.80 -12.38
C VAL A 314 -9.75 25.57 -13.05
N ASN A 315 -8.74 25.93 -12.28
CA ASN A 315 -7.55 26.57 -12.84
C ASN A 315 -6.47 25.53 -13.20
N ILE A 316 -6.28 25.32 -14.50
CA ILE A 316 -5.31 24.35 -15.01
C ILE A 316 -3.86 24.79 -14.76
N ASP A 317 -3.57 26.09 -14.77
CA ASP A 317 -2.21 26.58 -14.51
C ASP A 317 -1.86 26.43 -13.02
N ASP A 318 -2.82 26.62 -12.11
CA ASP A 318 -2.64 26.32 -10.67
C ASP A 318 -2.48 24.81 -10.44
N CYS A 319 -3.22 23.96 -11.16
CA CYS A 319 -3.05 22.51 -11.12
C CYS A 319 -1.64 22.08 -11.53
N ILE A 320 -1.09 22.69 -12.59
CA ILE A 320 0.27 22.44 -13.07
C ILE A 320 1.31 22.97 -12.07
N ALA A 321 1.10 24.16 -11.50
CA ALA A 321 1.95 24.71 -10.47
C ALA A 321 1.96 23.83 -9.21
N ASN A 322 0.81 23.29 -8.81
CA ASN A 322 0.65 22.36 -7.70
C ASN A 322 1.38 21.03 -7.95
N ALA A 323 1.26 20.44 -9.14
CA ALA A 323 2.02 19.26 -9.50
C ALA A 323 3.54 19.51 -9.45
N ARG A 324 4.01 20.67 -9.93
CA ARG A 324 5.43 21.04 -9.91
C ARG A 324 5.99 21.40 -8.54
N LYS A 325 5.15 21.73 -7.55
CA LYS A 325 5.57 21.84 -6.14
C LYS A 325 5.92 20.47 -5.54
N VAL A 326 5.26 19.41 -6.01
CA VAL A 326 5.47 18.02 -5.56
C VAL A 326 6.60 17.37 -6.36
N ASN A 327 6.55 17.47 -7.69
CA ASN A 327 7.55 16.93 -8.60
C ASN A 327 7.99 18.01 -9.61
N PRO A 328 9.12 18.71 -9.37
CA PRO A 328 9.59 19.79 -10.24
C PRO A 328 9.88 19.37 -11.68
N THR A 329 10.11 18.08 -11.92
CA THR A 329 10.45 17.49 -13.23
C THR A 329 9.26 16.90 -13.98
N ILE A 330 8.06 16.85 -13.38
CA ILE A 330 6.88 16.21 -13.99
C ILE A 330 6.51 16.85 -15.34
N GLN A 331 6.39 16.01 -16.35
CA GLN A 331 5.87 16.40 -17.65
C GLN A 331 4.35 16.58 -17.57
N VAL A 332 3.77 17.47 -18.38
CA VAL A 332 2.31 17.66 -18.41
C VAL A 332 1.78 17.71 -19.82
N ILE A 333 0.77 16.89 -20.09
CA ILE A 333 -0.01 16.92 -21.34
C ILE A 333 -1.46 17.25 -21.00
N LYS A 334 -2.07 18.15 -21.77
CA LYS A 334 -3.49 18.51 -21.68
C LYS A 334 -4.22 17.91 -22.87
N LEU A 335 -5.25 17.10 -22.64
CA LEU A 335 -5.99 16.44 -23.72
C LEU A 335 -7.46 16.14 -23.36
N SER A 336 -8.22 15.76 -24.38
CA SER A 336 -9.55 15.16 -24.24
C SER A 336 -9.58 13.88 -25.06
N ALA A 337 -9.46 12.74 -24.38
CA ALA A 337 -9.61 11.43 -25.02
C ALA A 337 -10.96 11.26 -25.74
N LYS A 338 -11.99 12.02 -25.34
CA LYS A 338 -13.33 11.99 -25.96
C LYS A 338 -13.41 12.73 -27.30
N THR A 339 -12.59 13.76 -27.51
CA THR A 339 -12.66 14.63 -28.71
C THR A 339 -11.44 14.54 -29.61
N GLY A 340 -10.34 13.93 -29.12
CA GLY A 340 -9.05 13.89 -29.79
C GLY A 340 -8.16 15.12 -29.53
N GLU A 341 -8.69 16.19 -28.91
CA GLU A 341 -7.91 17.38 -28.58
C GLU A 341 -6.67 17.00 -27.74
N GLY A 342 -5.47 17.41 -28.17
CA GLY A 342 -4.21 17.17 -27.46
C GLY A 342 -3.65 15.74 -27.52
N MET A 343 -4.34 14.79 -28.16
CA MET A 343 -3.87 13.39 -28.28
C MET A 343 -2.54 13.28 -29.05
N ASP A 344 -2.28 14.16 -30.02
CA ASP A 344 -1.01 14.18 -30.76
C ASP A 344 0.21 14.36 -29.84
N ALA A 345 0.09 15.16 -28.78
CA ALA A 345 1.17 15.36 -27.81
C ALA A 345 1.44 14.07 -27.01
N TRP A 346 0.40 13.31 -26.69
CA TRP A 346 0.51 11.99 -26.05
C TRP A 346 1.15 10.97 -26.99
N PHE A 347 0.75 10.91 -28.25
CA PHE A 347 1.37 10.01 -29.23
C PHE A 347 2.84 10.35 -29.52
N ASN A 348 3.19 11.63 -29.54
CA ASN A 348 4.60 12.04 -29.65
C ASN A 348 5.41 11.58 -28.43
N TRP A 349 4.92 11.81 -27.22
CA TRP A 349 5.57 11.35 -25.98
C TRP A 349 5.76 9.83 -25.97
N LEU A 350 4.75 9.04 -26.36
CA LEU A 350 4.85 7.59 -26.48
C LEU A 350 5.95 7.14 -27.46
N ASN A 351 6.02 7.79 -28.63
CA ASN A 351 7.01 7.48 -29.65
C ASN A 351 8.44 7.89 -29.23
N GLU A 352 8.59 9.04 -28.57
CA GLU A 352 9.87 9.51 -28.04
C GLU A 352 10.43 8.59 -26.95
N ASN A 353 9.59 8.10 -26.03
CA ASN A 353 10.03 7.17 -24.98
C ASN A 353 10.29 5.75 -25.53
N ARG A 354 9.49 5.27 -26.49
CA ARG A 354 9.72 3.97 -27.13
C ARG A 354 11.04 3.92 -27.93
N GLN A 355 11.54 5.06 -28.43
CA GLN A 355 12.84 5.15 -29.12
C GLN A 355 14.05 5.13 -28.18
N GLN A 356 13.84 5.15 -26.86
CA GLN A 356 14.91 5.15 -25.84
C GLN A 356 15.15 3.74 -25.25
N LEU A 357 14.38 2.74 -25.68
CA LEU A 357 14.51 1.31 -25.39
C LEU A 357 15.27 0.56 -26.50
#